data_AF-A0A8B7BMW2-F1
#
_entry.id   AF-A0A8B7BMW2-F1
#
_cell.length_a   1.000
_cell.length_b   1.000
_cell.length_c   1.000
_cell.angle_alpha   90.00
_cell.angle_beta   90.00
_cell.angle_gamma   90.00
#
_symmetry.space_group_name_H-M   'P 1'
#
loop_
_entity.id
_entity.type
_entity.pdbx_description
1 polymer ?
#
loop_
_entity_poly.entity_id
_entity_poly.type
_entity_poly.pdbx_seq_one_letter_code
_entity_poly.pdbx_strand_id
1 'polypeptide(L)'
;MSADRDHITPLATAAADRPTSDEEDPNTTSTRRPSSRRRRCLICCGSCTALVAVIVIVLVIIVLTVYKVKEPVITMNSISIKNLKFKTGSSLTSPVSLNMTVVADASVKNPNAASFRFGKSTTDVYYRERVMGVGYGPPGTAGAHKTFPIKVTVDVIANQLLADPLDLIGDLAAGKLDLTTSTKVGGRATVFLIIKRHADVMMNCSFTVAVSNMSILDQSCNQRVRL
;
A
#
# COMPACT_ATOMS: atom_id res chain seq x y z
N MET A 1 -79.99 15.87 46.07
CA MET A 1 -80.58 17.22 46.26
C MET A 1 -80.26 18.08 45.05
N SER A 2 -81.07 19.11 44.80
CA SER A 2 -81.02 19.96 43.60
C SER A 2 -79.84 20.92 43.58
N ALA A 3 -79.63 21.54 42.41
CA ALA A 3 -78.61 22.55 42.16
C ALA A 3 -79.18 23.98 42.12
N ASP A 4 -78.27 24.96 42.17
CA ASP A 4 -78.27 26.24 41.44
C ASP A 4 -79.38 27.29 41.68
N ARG A 5 -78.99 28.50 42.14
CA ARG A 5 -79.01 29.72 41.29
C ARG A 5 -78.53 31.03 41.95
N ASP A 6 -77.86 31.84 41.13
CA ASP A 6 -77.90 33.31 40.94
C ASP A 6 -78.43 34.21 42.09
N HIS A 7 -77.69 35.18 42.68
CA HIS A 7 -76.92 36.34 42.16
C HIS A 7 -77.73 37.63 41.95
N ILE A 8 -77.43 38.68 42.74
CA ILE A 8 -77.72 40.10 42.43
C ILE A 8 -76.53 40.98 42.88
N THR A 9 -76.18 41.99 42.09
CA THR A 9 -75.10 42.99 42.30
C THR A 9 -75.64 44.31 42.85
N PRO A 10 -74.77 45.22 43.33
CA PRO A 10 -74.95 46.63 42.95
C PRO A 10 -73.68 47.32 42.38
N LEU A 11 -73.91 48.23 41.43
CA LEU A 11 -73.00 49.29 40.96
C LEU A 11 -72.77 50.33 42.09
N ALA A 12 -71.76 51.21 42.11
CA ALA A 12 -70.45 51.38 41.44
C ALA A 12 -69.67 52.48 42.27
N THR A 13 -68.74 53.37 41.86
CA THR A 13 -68.20 53.85 40.56
C THR A 13 -66.88 54.62 40.79
N ALA A 14 -66.00 54.70 39.78
CA ALA A 14 -64.84 55.61 39.63
C ALA A 14 -63.66 55.44 40.64
N ALA A 15 -62.41 55.83 40.32
CA ALA A 15 -61.78 56.31 39.08
C ALA A 15 -60.49 55.47 38.85
N ALA A 16 -60.21 54.94 37.67
CA ALA A 16 -59.48 55.59 36.57
C ALA A 16 -58.15 56.26 36.99
N ASP A 17 -57.01 55.60 36.72
CA ASP A 17 -55.88 56.28 36.07
C ASP A 17 -54.87 55.35 35.36
N ARG A 18 -54.42 55.79 34.17
CA ARG A 18 -53.38 55.27 33.25
C ARG A 18 -53.57 56.03 31.92
N PRO A 19 -52.51 56.44 31.17
CA PRO A 19 -51.25 55.74 30.90
C PRO A 19 -50.03 56.56 31.45
N THR A 20 -48.76 56.56 31.00
CA THR A 20 -48.10 56.33 29.69
C THR A 20 -46.58 56.09 29.86
N SER A 21 -45.96 55.43 28.87
CA SER A 21 -44.54 55.34 28.46
C SER A 21 -43.35 55.61 29.39
N ASP A 22 -42.46 54.61 29.41
CA ASP A 22 -41.09 54.67 28.86
C ASP A 22 -40.18 55.88 29.20
N GLU A 23 -39.24 55.68 30.14
CA GLU A 23 -37.88 56.22 30.07
C GLU A 23 -36.86 55.09 30.28
N GLU A 24 -35.74 55.14 29.56
CA GLU A 24 -34.68 54.11 29.61
C GLU A 24 -33.68 54.39 30.74
N ASP A 25 -33.39 53.37 31.56
CA ASP A 25 -32.34 53.41 32.60
C ASP A 25 -31.10 52.62 32.13
N PRO A 26 -30.07 53.27 31.55
CA PRO A 26 -29.14 52.64 30.60
C PRO A 26 -28.01 51.81 31.25
N ASN A 27 -28.16 51.32 32.48
CA ASN A 27 -27.06 50.67 33.21
C ASN A 27 -27.40 49.42 34.07
N THR A 28 -28.56 48.78 33.91
CA THR A 28 -28.77 47.43 34.50
C THR A 28 -28.18 46.32 33.62
N THR A 29 -26.87 46.11 33.71
CA THR A 29 -26.14 45.07 32.97
C THR A 29 -26.64 43.66 33.34
N SER A 30 -27.56 43.12 32.54
CA SER A 30 -28.17 41.78 32.70
C SER A 30 -27.15 40.64 32.47
N THR A 31 -26.30 40.41 33.46
CA THR A 31 -25.40 39.24 33.53
C THR A 31 -26.19 37.96 33.84
N ARG A 32 -26.91 37.44 32.84
CA ARG A 32 -27.52 36.09 32.85
C ARG A 32 -26.43 35.03 33.07
N ARG A 33 -26.11 34.75 34.35
CA ARG A 33 -25.15 33.70 34.75
C ARG A 33 -25.59 32.37 34.12
N PRO A 34 -24.80 31.76 33.22
CA PRO A 34 -25.21 30.50 32.58
C PRO A 34 -25.30 29.41 33.64
N SER A 35 -26.47 28.78 33.76
CA SER A 35 -26.74 27.79 34.79
C SER A 35 -25.70 26.66 34.77
N SER A 36 -25.26 26.23 35.95
CA SER A 36 -24.15 25.28 36.11
C SER A 36 -24.36 23.97 35.33
N ARG A 37 -25.62 23.54 35.19
CA ARG A 37 -26.03 22.40 34.37
C ARG A 37 -25.68 22.57 32.88
N ARG A 38 -25.79 23.78 32.31
CA ARG A 38 -25.41 24.07 30.91
C ARG A 38 -23.90 24.01 30.70
N ARG A 39 -23.10 24.52 31.64
CA ARG A 39 -21.62 24.38 31.60
C ARG A 39 -21.19 22.91 31.68
N ARG A 40 -21.76 22.11 32.58
CA ARG A 40 -21.45 20.67 32.69
C ARG A 40 -21.80 19.91 31.40
N CYS A 41 -22.93 20.22 30.77
CA CYS A 41 -23.32 19.63 29.48
C CYS A 41 -22.33 19.98 28.35
N LEU A 42 -21.90 21.24 28.25
CA LEU A 42 -20.90 21.67 27.25
C LEU A 42 -19.52 21.01 27.47
N ILE A 43 -19.07 20.87 28.71
CA ILE A 43 -17.81 20.18 29.04
C ILE A 43 -17.88 18.69 28.68
N CYS A 44 -19.00 18.03 28.98
CA CYS A 44 -19.23 16.63 28.61
C CYS A 44 -19.25 16.45 27.08
N CYS A 45 -20.02 17.28 26.35
CA CYS A 45 -20.09 17.23 24.89
C CYS A 45 -18.74 17.53 24.23
N GLY A 46 -17.99 18.52 24.76
CA GLY A 46 -16.63 18.83 24.32
C GLY A 46 -15.66 17.67 24.49
N SER A 47 -15.70 16.99 25.65
CA SER A 47 -14.94 15.77 25.92
C SER A 47 -15.27 14.64 24.93
N CYS A 48 -16.55 14.42 24.65
CA CYS A 48 -16.98 13.46 23.63
C CYS A 48 -16.45 13.82 22.23
N THR A 49 -16.51 15.09 21.81
CA THR A 49 -15.96 15.51 20.51
C THR A 49 -14.44 15.36 20.44
N ALA A 50 -13.71 15.62 21.53
CA ALA A 50 -12.27 15.43 21.60
C ALA A 50 -11.89 13.94 21.51
N LEU A 51 -12.63 13.06 22.21
CA LEU A 51 -12.42 11.61 22.14
C LEU A 51 -12.69 11.07 20.72
N VAL A 52 -13.77 11.50 20.07
CA VAL A 52 -14.07 11.13 18.68
C VAL A 52 -12.99 11.65 17.73
N ALA A 53 -12.51 12.88 17.90
CA ALA A 53 -11.42 13.42 17.09
C ALA A 53 -10.12 12.61 17.24
N VAL A 54 -9.75 12.21 18.46
CA VAL A 54 -8.60 11.32 18.71
C VAL A 54 -8.78 9.97 18.03
N ILE A 55 -9.97 9.36 18.13
CA ILE A 55 -10.27 8.08 17.44
C ILE A 55 -10.13 8.23 15.92
N VAL A 56 -10.66 9.31 15.32
CA VAL A 56 -10.53 9.57 13.87
C VAL A 56 -9.07 9.78 13.48
N ILE A 57 -8.28 10.53 14.25
CA ILE A 57 -6.85 10.72 14.01
C ILE A 57 -6.10 9.38 14.07
N VAL A 58 -6.38 8.54 15.07
CA VAL A 58 -5.77 7.20 15.20
C VAL A 58 -6.16 6.31 14.01
N LEU A 59 -7.42 6.33 13.57
CA LEU A 59 -7.86 5.57 12.39
C LEU A 59 -7.17 6.07 11.11
N VAL A 60 -7.01 7.38 10.92
CA VAL A 60 -6.26 7.96 9.79
C VAL A 60 -4.79 7.55 9.83
N ILE A 61 -4.14 7.53 11.01
CA ILE A 61 -2.76 7.05 11.16
C ILE A 61 -2.65 5.55 10.85
N ILE A 62 -3.59 4.72 11.33
CA ILE A 62 -3.64 3.27 11.02
C ILE A 62 -3.79 3.07 9.50
N VAL A 63 -4.71 3.79 8.86
CA VAL A 63 -4.87 3.79 7.39
C VAL A 63 -3.55 4.15 6.71
N LEU A 64 -2.96 5.32 6.99
CA LEU A 64 -1.75 5.80 6.33
C LEU A 64 -0.52 4.91 6.58
N THR A 65 -0.44 4.22 7.72
CA THR A 65 0.66 3.28 8.02
C THR A 65 0.46 1.89 7.40
N VAL A 66 -0.79 1.42 7.27
CA VAL A 66 -1.15 0.15 6.62
C VAL A 66 -1.06 0.22 5.09
N TYR A 67 -1.40 1.37 4.49
CA TYR A 67 -1.35 1.58 3.04
C TYR A 67 0.05 1.95 2.50
N LYS A 68 1.08 2.11 3.35
CA LYS A 68 2.46 2.26 2.88
C LYS A 68 2.95 0.95 2.25
N VAL A 69 3.08 0.95 0.93
CA VAL A 69 3.70 -0.14 0.16
C VAL A 69 5.14 -0.33 0.62
N LYS A 70 5.51 -1.57 0.92
CA LYS A 70 6.83 -2.02 1.33
C LYS A 70 7.38 -3.00 0.31
N GLU A 71 8.68 -2.88 0.04
CA GLU A 71 9.43 -3.69 -0.92
C GLU A 71 9.39 -5.18 -0.54
N PRO A 72 9.26 -6.11 -1.51
CA PRO A 72 9.32 -7.54 -1.24
C PRO A 72 10.76 -7.94 -0.88
N VAL A 73 10.92 -8.87 0.08
CA VAL A 73 12.23 -9.46 0.35
C VAL A 73 12.31 -10.78 -0.39
N ILE A 74 13.27 -10.92 -1.30
CA ILE A 74 13.48 -12.11 -2.13
C ILE A 74 14.68 -12.88 -1.58
N THR A 75 14.58 -14.21 -1.50
CA THR A 75 15.71 -15.07 -1.14
C THR A 75 15.80 -16.22 -2.14
N MET A 76 16.92 -16.33 -2.85
CA MET A 76 17.19 -17.53 -3.67
C MET A 76 17.38 -18.74 -2.74
N ASN A 77 16.64 -19.82 -2.99
CA ASN A 77 16.82 -21.10 -2.28
C ASN A 77 17.72 -22.04 -3.10
N SER A 78 17.54 -22.07 -4.42
CA SER A 78 18.42 -22.79 -5.35
C SER A 78 18.31 -22.25 -6.78
N ILE A 79 19.35 -22.50 -7.59
CA ILE A 79 19.31 -22.29 -9.04
C ILE A 79 19.66 -23.62 -9.73
N SER A 80 18.92 -23.97 -10.77
CA SER A 80 19.15 -25.15 -11.59
C SER A 80 19.21 -24.79 -13.07
N ILE A 81 20.22 -25.27 -13.77
CA ILE A 81 20.43 -24.98 -15.19
C ILE A 81 19.80 -26.10 -16.03
N LYS A 82 19.07 -25.74 -17.08
CA LYS A 82 18.39 -26.65 -18.01
C LYS A 82 18.66 -26.24 -19.46
N ASN A 83 18.49 -27.20 -20.37
CA ASN A 83 18.48 -26.98 -21.81
C ASN A 83 19.71 -26.24 -22.38
N LEU A 84 20.90 -26.40 -21.78
CA LEU A 84 22.17 -25.92 -22.35
C LEU A 84 22.33 -26.47 -23.78
N LYS A 85 22.28 -25.58 -24.76
CA LYS A 85 22.40 -25.89 -26.19
C LYS A 85 23.41 -24.93 -26.81
N PHE A 86 24.67 -25.34 -26.80
CA PHE A 86 25.73 -24.71 -27.58
C PHE A 86 25.64 -25.19 -29.03
N LYS A 87 25.67 -24.27 -30.00
CA LYS A 87 25.75 -24.55 -31.43
C LYS A 87 26.82 -23.65 -32.06
N THR A 88 27.92 -24.25 -32.49
CA THR A 88 28.88 -23.62 -33.40
C THR A 88 28.20 -23.45 -34.76
N GLY A 89 28.17 -22.22 -35.28
CA GLY A 89 27.61 -21.89 -36.59
C GLY A 89 28.71 -21.74 -37.64
N SER A 90 28.49 -22.29 -38.84
CA SER A 90 29.44 -22.19 -39.96
C SER A 90 29.41 -20.83 -40.69
N SER A 91 28.89 -19.77 -40.05
CA SER A 91 28.67 -18.45 -40.67
C SER A 91 29.51 -17.37 -40.00
N LEU A 92 30.15 -16.55 -40.84
CA LEU A 92 31.02 -15.42 -40.46
C LEU A 92 30.34 -14.37 -39.57
N THR A 93 29.01 -14.27 -39.60
CA THR A 93 28.23 -13.25 -38.87
C THR A 93 27.70 -13.70 -37.51
N SER A 94 27.79 -14.99 -37.17
CA SER A 94 27.42 -15.55 -35.85
C SER A 94 28.00 -16.96 -35.70
N PRO A 95 29.30 -17.09 -35.35
CA PRO A 95 30.00 -18.37 -35.29
C PRO A 95 29.60 -19.24 -34.09
N VAL A 96 28.89 -18.69 -33.10
CA VAL A 96 28.38 -19.39 -31.93
C VAL A 96 26.97 -18.88 -31.61
N SER A 97 26.08 -19.80 -31.23
CA SER A 97 24.84 -19.50 -30.51
C SER A 97 24.73 -20.40 -29.29
N LEU A 98 24.35 -19.84 -28.15
CA LEU A 98 24.10 -20.57 -26.91
C LEU A 98 22.70 -20.25 -26.41
N ASN A 99 21.87 -21.28 -26.27
CA ASN A 99 20.57 -21.18 -25.63
C ASN A 99 20.63 -21.90 -24.29
N MET A 100 20.05 -21.30 -23.25
CA MET A 100 20.15 -21.76 -21.87
C MET A 100 18.90 -21.35 -21.09
N THR A 101 18.30 -22.27 -20.36
CA THR A 101 17.14 -22.00 -19.50
C THR A 101 17.57 -22.15 -18.04
N VAL A 102 17.51 -21.08 -17.27
CA VAL A 102 17.82 -21.08 -15.83
C VAL A 102 16.51 -21.17 -15.04
N VAL A 103 16.36 -22.18 -14.18
CA VAL A 103 15.21 -22.31 -13.28
C VAL A 103 15.66 -22.01 -11.86
N ALA A 104 15.21 -20.87 -11.34
CA ALA A 104 15.49 -20.41 -9.98
C ALA A 104 14.29 -20.68 -9.05
N ASP A 105 14.55 -21.35 -7.93
CA ASP A 105 13.57 -21.52 -6.86
C ASP A 105 13.83 -20.42 -5.81
N ALA A 106 12.99 -19.40 -5.79
CA ALA A 106 13.07 -18.30 -4.84
C ALA A 106 11.94 -18.37 -3.80
N SER A 107 12.17 -17.80 -2.62
CA SER A 107 11.13 -17.50 -1.65
C SER A 107 10.93 -15.99 -1.60
N VAL A 108 9.68 -15.53 -1.70
CA VAL A 108 9.33 -14.10 -1.69
C VAL A 108 8.50 -13.80 -0.46
N LYS A 109 8.99 -12.90 0.39
CA LYS A 109 8.26 -12.37 1.54
C LYS A 109 7.54 -11.10 1.12
N ASN A 110 6.22 -11.08 1.34
CA ASN A 110 5.40 -9.88 1.20
C ASN A 110 5.24 -9.20 2.57
N PRO A 111 5.98 -8.12 2.89
CA PRO A 111 5.82 -7.40 4.17
C PRO A 111 4.62 -6.46 4.22
N ASN A 112 3.79 -6.40 3.16
CA ASN A 112 2.57 -5.61 3.13
C ASN A 112 1.43 -6.31 3.90
N ALA A 113 0.56 -5.49 4.51
CA ALA A 113 -0.67 -5.95 5.17
C ALA A 113 -1.81 -6.28 4.17
N ALA A 114 -1.63 -5.91 2.90
CA ALA A 114 -2.48 -6.36 1.80
C ALA A 114 -2.01 -7.73 1.28
N SER A 115 -2.97 -8.57 0.90
CA SER A 115 -2.70 -9.78 0.11
C SER A 115 -2.89 -9.50 -1.38
N PHE A 116 -2.09 -10.12 -2.24
CA PHE A 116 -2.09 -9.86 -3.68
C PHE A 116 -2.13 -11.18 -4.45
N ARG A 117 -3.20 -11.40 -5.22
CA ARG A 117 -3.34 -12.55 -6.13
C ARG A 117 -2.89 -12.12 -7.51
N PHE A 118 -1.92 -12.82 -8.11
CA PHE A 118 -1.26 -12.36 -9.33
C PHE A 118 -1.35 -13.37 -10.47
N GLY A 119 -1.39 -12.88 -11.71
CA GLY A 119 -1.32 -13.69 -12.93
C GLY A 119 0.09 -14.21 -13.21
N LYS A 120 0.32 -14.75 -14.41
CA LYS A 120 1.69 -15.00 -14.89
C LYS A 120 2.47 -13.68 -14.88
N SER A 121 3.72 -13.69 -14.43
CA SER A 121 4.61 -12.52 -14.47
C SER A 121 5.67 -12.69 -15.55
N THR A 122 6.08 -11.57 -16.14
CA THR A 122 7.25 -11.48 -17.02
C THR A 122 8.27 -10.56 -16.37
N THR A 123 9.53 -10.99 -16.39
CA THR A 123 10.67 -10.34 -15.74
C THR A 123 11.81 -10.23 -16.75
N ASP A 124 12.06 -9.05 -17.28
CA ASP A 124 13.24 -8.82 -18.11
C ASP A 124 14.48 -8.78 -17.20
N VAL A 125 15.50 -9.57 -17.55
CA VAL A 125 16.75 -9.70 -16.79
C VAL A 125 17.87 -9.02 -17.56
N TYR A 126 18.62 -8.16 -16.89
CA TYR A 126 19.65 -7.32 -17.47
C TYR A 126 21.01 -7.52 -16.77
N TYR A 127 22.07 -7.45 -17.55
CA TYR A 127 23.46 -7.40 -17.10
C TYR A 127 24.13 -6.21 -17.77
N ARG A 128 24.75 -5.31 -16.98
CA ARG A 128 25.32 -4.03 -17.45
C ARG A 128 24.42 -3.29 -18.45
N GLU A 129 23.16 -3.07 -18.04
CA GLU A 129 22.06 -2.46 -18.82
C GLU A 129 21.60 -3.19 -20.12
N ARG A 130 22.28 -4.27 -20.55
CA ARG A 130 21.85 -5.09 -21.69
C ARG A 130 20.87 -6.19 -21.26
N VAL A 131 19.84 -6.47 -22.07
CA VAL A 131 18.91 -7.58 -21.82
C VAL A 131 19.64 -8.92 -21.97
N MET A 132 19.80 -9.63 -20.86
CA MET A 132 20.43 -10.95 -20.78
C MET A 132 19.43 -12.09 -21.08
N GLY A 133 18.16 -11.92 -20.70
CA GLY A 133 17.13 -12.93 -20.85
C GLY A 133 15.76 -12.52 -20.32
N VAL A 134 14.77 -13.40 -20.48
CA VAL A 134 13.38 -13.16 -20.05
C VAL A 134 12.93 -14.25 -19.07
N GLY A 135 12.54 -13.82 -17.88
CA GLY A 135 11.99 -14.61 -16.79
C GLY A 135 10.47 -14.73 -16.84
N TYR A 136 9.97 -15.94 -16.60
CA TYR A 136 8.55 -16.26 -16.48
C TYR A 136 8.24 -16.80 -15.08
N GLY A 137 7.28 -16.15 -14.40
CA GLY A 137 6.76 -16.58 -13.11
C GLY A 137 5.33 -17.14 -13.22
N PRO A 138 5.00 -18.23 -12.50
CA PRO A 138 3.65 -18.78 -12.45
C PRO A 138 2.68 -17.85 -11.70
N PRO A 139 1.36 -17.95 -11.96
CA PRO A 139 0.36 -17.25 -11.16
C PRO A 139 0.37 -17.73 -9.71
N GLY A 140 0.10 -16.82 -8.77
CA GLY A 140 0.25 -17.09 -7.34
C GLY A 140 -0.57 -16.20 -6.43
N THR A 141 -0.28 -16.24 -5.13
CA THR A 141 -0.93 -15.40 -4.13
C THR A 141 0.04 -15.06 -3.00
N ALA A 142 0.46 -13.80 -2.97
CA ALA A 142 1.23 -13.22 -1.88
C ALA A 142 0.29 -12.95 -0.70
N GLY A 143 0.38 -13.76 0.35
CA GLY A 143 -0.36 -13.52 1.60
C GLY A 143 0.16 -12.28 2.32
N ALA A 144 -0.71 -11.58 3.07
CA ALA A 144 -0.30 -10.45 3.91
C ALA A 144 0.72 -10.92 4.97
N HIS A 145 1.86 -10.24 5.06
CA HIS A 145 3.00 -10.62 5.92
C HIS A 145 3.56 -12.05 5.73
N LYS A 146 3.21 -12.75 4.64
CA LYS A 146 3.65 -14.15 4.40
C LYS A 146 4.82 -14.24 3.42
N THR A 147 5.65 -15.25 3.64
CA THR A 147 6.60 -15.78 2.63
C THR A 147 5.92 -16.87 1.81
N PHE A 148 6.18 -16.92 0.51
CA PHE A 148 5.72 -17.97 -0.40
C PHE A 148 6.85 -18.37 -1.37
N PRO A 149 6.98 -19.65 -1.73
CA PRO A 149 7.91 -20.08 -2.76
C PRO A 149 7.39 -19.72 -4.16
N ILE A 150 8.29 -19.38 -5.08
CA ILE A 150 8.03 -19.17 -6.50
C ILE A 150 9.15 -19.81 -7.32
N LYS A 151 8.77 -20.49 -8.41
CA LYS A 151 9.72 -21.06 -9.38
C LYS A 151 9.74 -20.16 -10.61
N VAL A 152 10.85 -19.48 -10.86
CA VAL A 152 11.02 -18.58 -12.01
C VAL A 152 11.87 -19.28 -13.06
N THR A 153 11.44 -19.24 -14.32
CA THR A 153 12.17 -19.81 -15.46
C THR A 153 12.66 -18.67 -16.34
N VAL A 154 13.98 -18.46 -16.41
CA VAL A 154 14.65 -17.43 -17.21
C VAL A 154 15.28 -18.05 -18.44
N ASP A 155 14.80 -17.69 -19.63
CA ASP A 155 15.45 -18.06 -20.88
C ASP A 155 16.51 -17.00 -21.24
N VAL A 156 17.76 -17.43 -21.33
CA VAL A 156 18.95 -16.59 -21.53
C VAL A 156 19.29 -16.52 -23.02
N ILE A 157 19.51 -15.30 -23.52
CA ILE A 157 19.65 -14.98 -24.95
C ILE A 157 21.13 -14.68 -25.23
N ALA A 158 21.95 -15.69 -25.54
CA ALA A 158 23.40 -15.49 -25.60
C ALA A 158 23.92 -14.61 -26.75
N ASN A 159 23.09 -14.26 -27.74
CA ASN A 159 23.45 -13.23 -28.72
C ASN A 159 23.75 -11.87 -28.05
N GLN A 160 23.26 -11.62 -26.84
CA GLN A 160 23.62 -10.46 -26.00
C GLN A 160 24.84 -10.73 -25.11
N LEU A 161 25.00 -11.96 -24.56
CA LEU A 161 26.19 -12.35 -23.79
C LEU A 161 27.48 -12.33 -24.63
N LEU A 162 27.37 -12.56 -25.94
CA LEU A 162 28.49 -12.53 -26.89
C LEU A 162 28.92 -11.11 -27.31
N ALA A 163 28.25 -10.05 -26.84
CA ALA A 163 28.66 -8.67 -27.11
C ALA A 163 29.90 -8.26 -26.28
N ASP A 164 29.86 -8.44 -24.96
CA ASP A 164 30.95 -8.11 -24.03
C ASP A 164 31.40 -9.36 -23.21
N PRO A 165 31.87 -10.43 -23.86
CA PRO A 165 32.19 -11.69 -23.17
C PRO A 165 33.36 -11.55 -22.18
N LEU A 166 34.28 -10.62 -22.42
CA LEU A 166 35.43 -10.35 -21.53
C LEU A 166 34.98 -9.79 -20.17
N ASP A 167 34.03 -8.86 -20.17
CA ASP A 167 33.45 -8.29 -18.95
C ASP A 167 32.72 -9.35 -18.12
N LEU A 168 31.89 -10.16 -18.79
CA LEU A 168 31.14 -11.23 -18.12
C LEU A 168 32.08 -12.30 -17.54
N ILE A 169 33.14 -12.67 -18.25
CA ILE A 169 34.18 -13.58 -17.74
C ILE A 169 34.94 -12.94 -16.57
N GLY A 170 35.22 -11.64 -16.63
CA GLY A 170 35.86 -10.88 -15.55
C GLY A 170 35.03 -10.86 -14.25
N ASP A 171 33.76 -10.51 -14.34
CA ASP A 171 32.84 -10.48 -13.19
C ASP A 171 32.60 -11.89 -12.62
N LEU A 172 32.46 -12.91 -13.49
CA LEU A 172 32.39 -14.31 -13.07
C LEU A 172 33.67 -14.77 -12.33
N ALA A 173 34.86 -14.36 -12.80
CA ALA A 173 36.14 -14.66 -12.16
C ALA A 173 36.35 -13.87 -10.84
N ALA A 174 35.81 -12.66 -10.74
CA ALA A 174 35.74 -11.88 -9.50
C ALA A 174 34.73 -12.48 -8.47
N GLY A 175 33.93 -13.47 -8.89
CA GLY A 175 33.02 -14.22 -8.02
C GLY A 175 31.73 -13.49 -7.66
N LYS A 176 31.45 -12.34 -8.28
CA LYS A 176 30.25 -11.51 -8.06
C LYS A 176 29.65 -11.08 -9.39
N LEU A 177 28.34 -11.23 -9.52
CA LEU A 177 27.60 -10.83 -10.71
C LEU A 177 26.49 -9.86 -10.32
N ASP A 178 26.58 -8.63 -10.80
CA ASP A 178 25.54 -7.61 -10.62
C ASP A 178 24.49 -7.71 -11.74
N LEU A 179 23.24 -7.94 -11.33
CA LEU A 179 22.10 -8.12 -12.21
C LEU A 179 21.00 -7.12 -11.87
N THR A 180 20.39 -6.51 -12.88
CA THR A 180 19.16 -5.72 -12.71
C THR A 180 17.99 -6.42 -13.38
N THR A 181 16.79 -6.19 -12.88
CA THR A 181 15.58 -6.84 -13.38
C THR A 181 14.42 -5.87 -13.41
N SER A 182 13.54 -5.98 -14.41
CA SER A 182 12.25 -5.28 -14.44
C SER A 182 11.12 -6.28 -14.58
N THR A 183 10.27 -6.36 -13.56
CA THR A 183 9.10 -7.26 -13.54
C THR A 183 7.82 -6.46 -13.66
N LYS A 184 6.95 -6.84 -14.59
CA LYS A 184 5.56 -6.39 -14.61
C LYS A 184 4.62 -7.56 -14.28
N VAL A 185 3.71 -7.33 -13.34
CA VAL A 185 2.68 -8.33 -12.97
C VAL A 185 1.34 -7.68 -12.63
N GLY A 186 0.30 -8.06 -13.37
CA GLY A 186 -1.08 -7.68 -13.09
C GLY A 186 -1.74 -8.63 -12.10
N GLY A 187 -2.58 -8.10 -11.20
CA GLY A 187 -3.24 -8.89 -10.17
C GLY A 187 -4.40 -8.22 -9.47
N ARG A 188 -4.76 -8.74 -8.29
CA ARG A 188 -5.86 -8.27 -7.45
C ARG A 188 -5.39 -8.12 -6.02
N ALA A 189 -5.28 -6.88 -5.56
CA ALA A 189 -5.02 -6.56 -4.17
C ALA A 189 -6.30 -6.78 -3.33
N THR A 190 -6.15 -7.35 -2.14
CA THR A 190 -7.21 -7.54 -1.15
C THR A 190 -6.74 -7.00 0.20
N VAL A 191 -7.38 -5.94 0.67
CA VAL A 191 -7.05 -5.21 1.90
C VAL A 191 -8.16 -5.41 2.94
N PHE A 192 -7.77 -5.60 4.21
CA PHE A 192 -8.68 -5.96 5.31
C PHE A 192 -9.63 -7.13 4.98
N LEU A 193 -9.20 -8.08 4.14
CA LEU A 193 -9.95 -9.22 3.57
C LEU A 193 -11.19 -8.86 2.71
N ILE A 194 -11.74 -7.66 2.86
CA ILE A 194 -13.00 -7.20 2.26
C ILE A 194 -12.76 -6.46 0.94
N ILE A 195 -11.86 -5.45 0.95
CA ILE A 195 -11.71 -4.51 -0.16
C ILE A 195 -10.83 -5.13 -1.24
N LYS A 196 -11.43 -5.44 -2.40
CA LYS A 196 -10.75 -6.04 -3.56
C LYS A 196 -10.64 -5.01 -4.68
N ARG A 197 -9.41 -4.75 -5.16
CA ARG A 197 -9.14 -3.87 -6.31
C ARG A 197 -8.19 -4.57 -7.29
N HIS A 198 -8.25 -4.19 -8.56
CA HIS A 198 -7.17 -4.50 -9.49
C HIS A 198 -5.90 -3.78 -9.02
N ALA A 199 -4.73 -4.32 -9.37
CA ALA A 199 -3.49 -3.58 -9.26
C ALA A 199 -2.48 -4.13 -10.28
N ASP A 200 -1.84 -3.22 -11.00
CA ASP A 200 -0.68 -3.47 -11.85
C ASP A 200 0.56 -3.14 -11.01
N VAL A 201 1.43 -4.13 -10.78
CA VAL A 201 2.67 -3.96 -10.01
C VAL A 201 3.86 -3.99 -10.96
N MET A 202 4.70 -2.96 -10.87
CA MET A 202 6.00 -2.87 -11.52
C MET A 202 7.07 -2.96 -10.44
N MET A 203 8.07 -3.82 -10.61
CA MET A 203 9.17 -3.98 -9.65
C MET A 203 10.48 -3.93 -10.41
N ASN A 204 11.32 -2.95 -10.09
CA ASN A 204 12.69 -2.88 -10.58
C ASN A 204 13.63 -3.27 -9.44
N CYS A 205 14.37 -4.37 -9.58
CA CYS A 205 15.28 -4.85 -8.56
C CYS A 205 16.72 -4.94 -9.09
N SER A 206 17.67 -4.46 -8.29
CA SER A 206 19.10 -4.71 -8.44
C SER A 206 19.52 -5.81 -7.46
N PHE A 207 20.38 -6.73 -7.89
CA PHE A 207 20.92 -7.83 -7.10
C PHE A 207 22.43 -7.97 -7.33
N THR A 208 23.20 -8.12 -6.26
CA THR A 208 24.57 -8.65 -6.33
C THR A 208 24.54 -10.12 -5.96
N VAL A 209 24.94 -11.01 -6.88
CA VAL A 209 24.89 -12.47 -6.69
C VAL A 209 26.30 -13.04 -6.57
N ALA A 210 26.54 -13.88 -5.56
CA ALA A 210 27.78 -14.64 -5.43
C ALA A 210 27.80 -15.83 -6.42
N VAL A 211 28.79 -15.87 -7.30
CA VAL A 211 28.86 -16.85 -8.41
C VAL A 211 29.12 -18.28 -7.90
N SER A 212 29.79 -18.42 -6.75
CA SER A 212 30.18 -19.73 -6.19
C SER A 212 29.02 -20.58 -5.66
N ASN A 213 27.95 -19.96 -5.19
CA ASN A 213 26.79 -20.63 -4.58
C ASN A 213 25.43 -20.09 -5.11
N MET A 214 25.45 -19.10 -6.01
CA MET A 214 24.28 -18.38 -6.53
C MET A 214 23.39 -17.71 -5.47
N SER A 215 23.96 -17.35 -4.31
CA SER A 215 23.25 -16.61 -3.27
C SER A 215 23.22 -15.11 -3.54
N ILE A 216 22.11 -14.45 -3.21
CA ILE A 216 22.02 -12.99 -3.17
C ILE A 216 22.88 -12.47 -2.01
N LEU A 217 23.86 -11.62 -2.30
CA LEU A 217 24.66 -10.89 -1.32
C LEU A 217 24.01 -9.57 -0.91
N ASP A 218 23.45 -8.85 -1.89
CA ASP A 218 22.70 -7.61 -1.68
C ASP A 218 21.51 -7.52 -2.64
N GLN A 219 20.46 -6.80 -2.25
CA GLN A 219 19.29 -6.52 -3.07
C GLN A 219 18.63 -5.18 -2.74
N SER A 220 18.15 -4.47 -3.76
CA SER A 220 17.29 -3.29 -3.62
C SER A 220 16.15 -3.36 -4.64
N CYS A 221 14.90 -3.15 -4.23
CA CYS A 221 13.71 -3.46 -5.03
C CYS A 221 12.66 -2.33 -5.03
N ASN A 222 12.75 -1.39 -5.98
CA ASN A 222 11.76 -0.33 -6.12
C ASN A 222 10.43 -0.87 -6.67
N GLN A 223 9.42 -0.99 -5.80
CA GLN A 223 8.06 -1.37 -6.18
C GLN A 223 7.19 -0.14 -6.47
N ARG A 224 6.52 -0.13 -7.63
CA ARG A 224 5.48 0.84 -8.00
C ARG A 224 4.17 0.12 -8.27
N VAL A 225 3.06 0.69 -7.78
CA VAL A 225 1.71 0.12 -7.91
C VAL A 225 0.80 1.11 -8.62
N ARG A 226 0.05 0.62 -9.60
CA ARG A 226 -1.09 1.31 -10.23
C ARG A 226 -2.36 0.54 -9.87
N LEU A 227 -3.48 1.25 -9.65
CA LEU A 227 -4.77 0.69 -9.19
C LEU A 227 -5.86 0.80 -10.26
#